data_AF-A0A3B9HYC4-F1
#
_entry.id   AF-A0A3B9HYC4-F1
#
_cell.length_a   1.000
_cell.length_b   1.000
_cell.length_c   1.000
_cell.angle_alpha   90.00
_cell.angle_beta   90.00
_cell.angle_gamma   90.00
#
_symmetry.space_group_name_H-M   'P 1'
#
loop_
_entity.id
_entity.type
_entity.pdbx_description
1 polymer ?
#
loop_
_entity_poly.entity_id
_entity_poly.type
_entity_poly.pdbx_seq_one_letter_code
_entity_poly.pdbx_strand_id
1 'polypeptide(L)'
;MVLFNSPDPEEIYDPAEDEDSETITQKVIGWLWFFFKLGFVLSLIAIVVVTGAVIGVVKGFSEKIPIISDSSYRPNLTTQVFDCKGRLLARLHAEENRTRILSSQEIPANMKSAVVAIEDERFYSHYGIDIVGITRAMVKNIQAGRVVQGASTLTQQLVKNAFLTSEKTFKRKAIEAMMAFQLERKYSKEEILTLYLNEIYFGHGAYGLAAAAEIYFGKDPMALTVSECAMLAGIPKSPVAFSPIKNPKNNDIRRSLVLAKMVELGFISPADYEAAKTEQPKVRSLQVQEFKAPYFVTYVRDQLLEKYGANLVYNGGLKIHTSLDYDMQQYAEAAMASAPIFKEYPIEKFPGLNGSLVCLDPKNGHIKAMYGGRSFEQSQFNRVSQAYRQPGSSFKPFVYAAALEEGMLPGDAVVDEYIAYTNPWTRKVWAPKNYDLKFHGSVTLMKALCRSFNIPAVKLIDRLTPAKVIRFAKRMGITAQMEPNLS
;
A
#
# COMPACT_ATOMS: atom_id res chain seq x y z
N MET A 1 4.26 3.63 -136.13
CA MET A 1 2.81 3.58 -135.86
C MET A 1 2.61 4.08 -134.43
N VAL A 2 2.09 5.31 -134.30
CA VAL A 2 1.48 5.99 -133.12
C VAL A 2 2.25 5.97 -131.77
N LEU A 3 2.37 7.04 -130.98
CA LEU A 3 2.55 8.51 -131.09
C LEU A 3 2.90 8.95 -129.65
N PHE A 4 3.76 9.96 -129.51
CA PHE A 4 4.14 10.63 -128.26
C PHE A 4 3.01 11.48 -127.65
N ASN A 5 3.02 11.64 -126.33
CA ASN A 5 2.47 12.75 -125.52
C ASN A 5 2.80 12.46 -124.04
N SER A 6 3.11 13.36 -123.11
CA SER A 6 3.56 14.76 -122.99
C SER A 6 3.81 14.96 -121.46
N PRO A 7 4.64 15.90 -120.96
CA PRO A 7 5.17 15.88 -119.59
C PRO A 7 4.42 16.75 -118.55
N ASP A 8 4.56 16.32 -117.28
CA ASP A 8 4.49 16.95 -115.93
C ASP A 8 3.31 17.85 -115.49
N PRO A 9 2.99 17.83 -114.18
CA PRO A 9 3.62 18.80 -113.27
C PRO A 9 4.12 18.21 -111.93
N GLU A 10 5.13 18.91 -111.41
CA GLU A 10 5.82 18.75 -110.12
C GLU A 10 4.89 18.51 -108.92
N GLU A 11 5.18 17.45 -108.16
CA GLU A 11 4.64 17.26 -106.81
C GLU A 11 5.67 17.69 -105.77
N ILE A 12 5.22 18.59 -104.92
CA ILE A 12 5.95 19.30 -103.88
C ILE A 12 6.38 18.31 -102.79
N TYR A 13 7.68 18.28 -102.49
CA TYR A 13 8.24 17.62 -101.32
C TYR A 13 7.87 18.39 -100.05
N ASP A 14 6.94 17.86 -99.26
CA ASP A 14 6.63 18.30 -97.89
C ASP A 14 7.32 17.36 -96.89
N PRO A 15 8.31 17.84 -96.09
CA PRO A 15 9.06 17.01 -95.18
C PRO A 15 8.42 17.01 -93.80
N ALA A 16 7.69 15.96 -93.43
CA ALA A 16 7.60 15.42 -92.05
C ALA A 16 6.44 14.44 -91.93
N GLU A 17 6.72 13.14 -92.13
CA GLU A 17 5.98 12.10 -91.43
C GLU A 17 6.96 11.27 -90.61
N ASP A 18 6.55 11.07 -89.35
CA ASP A 18 6.99 10.10 -88.36
C ASP A 18 8.34 10.28 -87.66
N GLU A 19 8.29 11.00 -86.53
CA GLU A 19 8.81 10.43 -85.27
C GLU A 19 7.99 10.99 -84.09
N ASP A 20 7.36 10.09 -83.35
CA ASP A 20 6.61 10.31 -82.10
C ASP A 20 7.40 11.14 -81.07
N SER A 21 7.37 12.47 -81.20
CA SER A 21 7.76 13.36 -80.11
C SER A 21 6.57 13.53 -79.17
N GLU A 22 6.34 12.52 -78.32
CA GLU A 22 5.54 12.73 -77.11
C GLU A 22 5.99 14.05 -76.48
N THR A 23 5.08 15.03 -76.47
CA THR A 23 5.37 16.36 -75.91
C THR A 23 5.88 16.17 -74.48
N ILE A 24 6.85 16.99 -74.06
CA ILE A 24 7.45 16.91 -72.71
C ILE A 24 6.36 16.81 -71.63
N THR A 25 5.22 17.47 -71.87
CA THR A 25 3.99 17.41 -71.07
C THR A 25 3.38 16.01 -70.94
N GLN A 26 3.28 15.23 -72.03
CA GLN A 26 2.77 13.85 -71.99
C GLN A 26 3.72 12.92 -71.23
N LYS A 27 5.05 13.08 -71.40
CA LYS A 27 6.06 12.34 -70.62
C LYS A 27 5.98 12.68 -69.14
N VAL A 28 5.84 13.96 -68.78
CA VAL A 28 5.69 14.39 -67.38
C VAL A 28 4.40 13.87 -66.75
N ILE A 29 3.28 13.89 -67.49
CA ILE A 29 2.01 13.31 -67.03
C ILE A 29 2.12 11.80 -66.86
N GLY A 30 2.78 11.10 -67.78
CA GLY A 30 3.05 9.66 -67.68
C GLY A 30 3.90 9.30 -66.46
N TRP A 31 4.94 10.08 -66.17
CA TRP A 31 5.79 9.92 -64.99
C TRP A 31 5.02 10.23 -63.68
N LEU A 32 4.18 11.27 -63.66
CA LEU A 32 3.31 11.56 -62.51
C LEU A 32 2.31 10.43 -62.26
N TRP A 33 1.70 9.87 -63.30
CA TRP A 33 0.78 8.73 -63.19
C TRP A 33 1.50 7.45 -62.77
N PHE A 34 2.73 7.24 -63.24
CA PHE A 34 3.58 6.12 -62.83
C PHE A 34 3.91 6.21 -61.34
N PHE A 35 4.38 7.37 -60.85
CA PHE A 35 4.67 7.55 -59.42
C PHE A 35 3.42 7.50 -58.54
N PHE A 36 2.27 7.98 -59.03
CA PHE A 36 1.00 7.85 -58.33
C PHE A 36 0.58 6.38 -58.21
N LYS A 37 0.61 5.61 -59.30
CA LYS A 37 0.35 4.16 -59.30
C LYS A 37 1.32 3.40 -58.41
N LEU A 38 2.61 3.72 -58.49
CA LEU A 38 3.65 3.10 -57.67
C LEU A 38 3.40 3.39 -56.18
N GLY A 39 3.09 4.64 -55.84
CA GLY A 39 2.71 5.03 -54.48
C GLY A 39 1.45 4.32 -53.99
N PHE A 40 0.43 4.18 -54.85
CA PHE A 40 -0.80 3.45 -54.52
C PHE A 40 -0.54 1.95 -54.29
N VAL A 41 0.22 1.29 -55.17
CA VAL A 41 0.60 -0.12 -55.02
C VAL A 41 1.45 -0.34 -53.77
N LEU A 42 2.44 0.52 -53.52
CA LEU A 42 3.26 0.47 -52.30
C LEU A 42 2.40 0.69 -51.04
N SER A 43 1.39 1.56 -51.09
CA SER A 43 0.46 1.76 -49.97
C SER A 43 -0.40 0.52 -49.71
N LEU A 44 -0.87 -0.15 -50.76
CA LEU A 44 -1.64 -1.40 -50.67
C LEU A 44 -0.78 -2.54 -50.10
N ILE A 45 0.46 -2.68 -50.57
CA ILE A 45 1.42 -3.65 -50.02
C ILE A 45 1.70 -3.33 -48.55
N ALA A 46 1.91 -2.07 -48.20
CA ALA A 46 2.10 -1.65 -46.81
C ALA A 46 0.87 -1.99 -45.94
N ILE A 47 -0.34 -1.75 -46.44
CA ILE A 47 -1.59 -2.13 -45.74
C ILE A 47 -1.66 -3.65 -45.53
N VAL A 48 -1.37 -4.46 -46.56
CA VAL A 48 -1.39 -5.92 -46.45
C VAL A 48 -0.33 -6.43 -45.48
N VAL A 49 0.89 -5.88 -45.53
CA VAL A 49 1.98 -6.25 -44.61
C VAL A 49 1.64 -5.84 -43.18
N VAL A 50 1.13 -4.63 -42.96
CA VAL A 50 0.69 -4.16 -41.65
C VAL A 50 -0.48 -5.00 -41.13
N THR A 51 -1.46 -5.30 -41.97
CA THR A 51 -2.63 -6.12 -41.61
C THR A 51 -2.20 -7.55 -41.29
N GLY A 52 -1.33 -8.15 -42.10
CA GLY A 52 -0.75 -9.46 -41.84
C GLY A 52 0.08 -9.50 -40.56
N ALA A 53 0.87 -8.46 -40.29
CA ALA A 53 1.62 -8.32 -39.04
C ALA A 53 0.68 -8.18 -37.83
N VAL A 54 -0.38 -7.38 -37.94
CA VAL A 54 -1.40 -7.22 -36.89
C VAL A 54 -2.12 -8.55 -36.64
N ILE A 55 -2.56 -9.25 -37.68
CA ILE A 55 -3.21 -10.56 -37.55
C ILE A 55 -2.26 -11.60 -36.95
N GLY A 56 -0.99 -11.62 -37.38
CA GLY A 56 0.04 -12.50 -36.84
C GLY A 56 0.31 -12.26 -35.35
N VAL A 57 0.37 -10.99 -34.94
CA VAL A 57 0.48 -10.59 -33.53
C VAL A 57 -0.78 -11.01 -32.77
N VAL A 58 -1.97 -10.65 -33.24
CA VAL A 58 -3.23 -11.01 -32.57
C VAL A 58 -3.34 -12.53 -32.41
N LYS A 59 -3.08 -13.33 -33.44
CA LYS A 59 -3.18 -14.79 -33.39
C LYS A 59 -2.09 -15.41 -32.50
N GLY A 60 -0.86 -14.93 -32.58
CA GLY A 60 0.26 -15.41 -31.77
C GLY A 60 0.18 -15.06 -30.28
N PHE A 61 -0.61 -14.03 -29.93
CA PHE A 61 -0.83 -13.62 -28.55
C PHE A 61 -2.24 -13.91 -28.02
N SER A 62 -3.22 -14.24 -28.87
CA SER A 62 -4.62 -14.51 -28.50
C SER A 62 -4.76 -15.57 -27.41
N GLU A 63 -3.91 -16.61 -27.42
CA GLU A 63 -3.93 -17.67 -26.42
C GLU A 63 -3.36 -17.22 -25.05
N LYS A 64 -2.68 -16.07 -25.00
CA LYS A 64 -2.01 -15.53 -23.81
C LYS A 64 -2.67 -14.26 -23.25
N ILE A 65 -3.73 -13.74 -23.88
CA ILE A 65 -4.42 -12.55 -23.37
C ILE A 65 -5.33 -12.98 -22.21
N PRO A 66 -5.13 -12.45 -20.99
CA PRO A 66 -6.03 -12.74 -19.88
C PRO A 66 -7.43 -12.24 -20.21
N ILE A 67 -8.44 -13.10 -20.06
CA ILE A 67 -9.85 -12.68 -20.20
C ILE A 67 -10.21 -11.79 -19.01
N ILE A 68 -10.71 -10.58 -19.29
CA ILE A 68 -11.15 -9.64 -18.26
C ILE A 68 -12.56 -10.06 -17.77
N SER A 69 -12.59 -10.91 -16.75
CA SER A 69 -13.79 -11.26 -15.98
C SER A 69 -14.12 -10.17 -14.95
N ASP A 70 -15.34 -10.18 -14.38
CA ASP A 70 -15.71 -9.23 -13.31
C ASP A 70 -14.87 -9.44 -12.04
N SER A 71 -14.29 -10.63 -11.87
CA SER A 71 -13.35 -10.94 -10.80
C SER A 71 -11.91 -10.53 -11.06
N SER A 72 -11.57 -10.04 -12.27
CA SER A 72 -10.18 -9.82 -12.69
C SER A 72 -9.53 -8.58 -12.07
N TYR A 73 -10.30 -7.59 -11.59
CA TYR A 73 -9.77 -6.42 -10.90
C TYR A 73 -9.96 -6.53 -9.39
N ARG A 74 -8.89 -6.89 -8.67
CA ARG A 74 -8.85 -6.94 -7.20
C ARG A 74 -7.56 -6.27 -6.73
N PRO A 75 -7.55 -4.94 -6.61
CA PRO A 75 -6.37 -4.24 -6.15
C PRO A 75 -6.07 -4.60 -4.69
N ASN A 76 -4.78 -4.59 -4.33
CA ASN A 76 -4.35 -4.78 -2.96
C ASN A 76 -4.93 -3.66 -2.08
N LEU A 77 -5.55 -3.99 -0.96
CA LEU A 77 -6.11 -2.98 -0.06
C LEU A 77 -5.37 -2.98 1.25
N THR A 78 -5.14 -1.76 1.77
CA THR A 78 -4.53 -1.56 3.07
C THR A 78 -5.50 -1.97 4.17
N THR A 79 -5.04 -2.86 5.02
CA THR A 79 -5.74 -3.27 6.23
C THR A 79 -5.69 -2.16 7.28
N GLN A 80 -6.79 -1.94 7.98
CA GLN A 80 -6.95 -0.89 8.97
C GLN A 80 -7.25 -1.49 10.35
N VAL A 81 -6.51 -1.05 11.36
CA VAL A 81 -6.68 -1.48 12.75
C VAL A 81 -7.33 -0.35 13.54
N PHE A 82 -8.42 -0.65 14.24
CA PHE A 82 -9.21 0.32 15.01
C PHE A 82 -9.25 -0.04 16.50
N ASP A 83 -9.32 0.99 17.33
CA ASP A 83 -9.61 0.85 18.76
C ASP A 83 -11.11 0.52 18.99
N CYS A 84 -11.49 0.30 20.25
CA CYS A 84 -12.86 -0.05 20.62
C CYS A 84 -13.89 1.07 20.36
N LYS A 85 -13.42 2.31 20.11
CA LYS A 85 -14.24 3.49 19.78
C LYS A 85 -14.21 3.83 18.29
N GLY A 86 -13.59 2.98 17.45
CA GLY A 86 -13.50 3.17 16.01
C GLY A 86 -12.41 4.13 15.55
N ARG A 87 -11.48 4.53 16.43
CA ARG A 87 -10.32 5.36 16.04
C ARG A 87 -9.28 4.50 15.35
N LEU A 88 -8.77 4.97 14.21
CA LEU A 88 -7.70 4.30 13.48
C LEU A 88 -6.41 4.31 14.32
N LEU A 89 -5.90 3.10 14.61
CA LEU A 89 -4.64 2.87 15.31
C LEU A 89 -3.47 2.70 14.35
N ALA A 90 -3.67 1.91 13.30
CA ALA A 90 -2.61 1.58 12.34
C ALA A 90 -3.16 1.17 10.98
N ARG A 91 -2.29 1.25 9.98
CA ARG A 91 -2.51 0.77 8.62
C ARG A 91 -1.47 -0.31 8.33
N LEU A 92 -1.93 -1.52 8.00
CA LEU A 92 -1.08 -2.65 7.66
C LEU A 92 -1.13 -2.84 6.14
N HIS A 93 0.00 -2.68 5.47
CA HIS A 93 0.15 -2.89 4.03
C HIS A 93 1.57 -3.34 3.72
N ALA A 94 1.75 -3.96 2.55
CA ALA A 94 3.06 -4.22 1.98
C ALA A 94 3.59 -2.92 1.33
N GLU A 95 3.86 -2.94 0.02
CA GLU A 95 4.34 -1.76 -0.70
C GLU A 95 3.21 -0.79 -1.08
N GLU A 96 1.98 -1.30 -1.21
CA GLU A 96 0.83 -0.54 -1.70
C GLU A 96 -0.05 -0.02 -0.57
N ASN A 97 0.03 1.28 -0.28
CA ASN A 97 -0.93 1.95 0.59
C ASN A 97 -2.14 2.42 -0.24
N ARG A 98 -3.18 1.56 -0.33
CA ARG A 98 -4.47 1.84 -0.96
C ARG A 98 -5.56 1.75 0.10
N THR A 99 -6.01 2.91 0.58
CA THR A 99 -6.88 3.01 1.77
C THR A 99 -8.31 2.54 1.54
N ARG A 100 -8.90 2.89 0.39
CA ARG A 100 -10.24 2.47 -0.03
C ARG A 100 -10.39 2.59 -1.55
N ILE A 101 -11.36 1.88 -2.10
CA ILE A 101 -11.79 2.05 -3.50
C ILE A 101 -12.89 3.11 -3.54
N LEU A 102 -12.69 4.12 -4.39
CA LEU A 102 -13.66 5.18 -4.64
C LEU A 102 -14.61 4.77 -5.76
N SER A 103 -15.89 5.04 -5.57
CA SER A 103 -16.86 5.09 -6.66
C SER A 103 -16.64 6.36 -7.51
N SER A 104 -17.22 6.38 -8.71
CA SER A 104 -17.11 7.52 -9.64
C SER A 104 -17.64 8.83 -9.03
N GLN A 105 -18.61 8.76 -8.13
CA GLN A 105 -19.22 9.90 -7.43
C GLN A 105 -18.36 10.44 -6.28
N GLU A 106 -17.42 9.64 -5.77
CA GLU A 106 -16.48 10.02 -4.70
C GLU A 106 -15.17 10.60 -5.26
N ILE A 107 -15.11 10.81 -6.58
CA ILE A 107 -13.98 11.41 -7.27
C ILE A 107 -14.40 12.81 -7.76
N PRO A 108 -13.68 13.88 -7.36
CA PRO A 108 -13.97 15.23 -7.84
C PRO A 108 -13.96 15.32 -9.36
N ALA A 109 -14.94 16.02 -9.93
CA ALA A 109 -14.97 16.31 -11.37
C ALA A 109 -13.66 17.00 -11.81
N ASN A 110 -13.14 17.91 -11.00
CA ASN A 110 -11.86 18.59 -11.26
C ASN A 110 -10.67 17.62 -11.31
N MET A 111 -10.68 16.55 -10.52
CA MET A 111 -9.63 15.53 -10.57
C MET A 111 -9.70 14.71 -11.87
N LYS A 112 -10.91 14.30 -12.27
CA LYS A 112 -11.15 13.61 -13.55
C LYS A 112 -10.65 14.47 -14.72
N SER A 113 -11.06 15.73 -14.74
CA SER A 113 -10.65 16.70 -15.76
C SER A 113 -9.14 16.96 -15.76
N ALA A 114 -8.52 17.10 -14.59
CA ALA A 114 -7.08 17.33 -14.48
C ALA A 114 -6.26 16.19 -15.07
N VAL A 115 -6.63 14.93 -14.77
CA VAL A 115 -5.97 13.74 -15.31
C VAL A 115 -6.18 13.64 -16.82
N VAL A 116 -7.42 13.78 -17.30
CA VAL A 116 -7.72 13.76 -18.74
C VAL A 116 -6.93 14.84 -19.46
N ALA A 117 -6.90 16.08 -18.95
CA ALA A 117 -6.20 17.20 -19.58
C ALA A 117 -4.70 16.96 -19.76
N ILE A 118 -4.04 16.28 -18.81
CA ILE A 118 -2.58 16.14 -18.81
C ILE A 118 -2.06 14.79 -19.32
N GLU A 119 -2.81 13.71 -19.11
CA GLU A 119 -2.42 12.35 -19.49
C GLU A 119 -2.99 11.94 -20.85
N ASP A 120 -4.22 12.35 -21.19
CA ASP A 120 -4.93 11.89 -22.38
C ASP A 120 -6.07 12.85 -22.79
N GLU A 121 -5.72 14.00 -23.38
CA GLU A 121 -6.69 15.07 -23.73
C GLU A 121 -7.84 14.62 -24.65
N ARG A 122 -7.63 13.51 -25.37
CA ARG A 122 -8.56 12.92 -26.34
C ARG A 122 -9.26 11.69 -25.78
N PHE A 123 -9.17 11.44 -24.48
CA PHE A 123 -9.66 10.23 -23.82
C PHE A 123 -11.07 9.82 -24.23
N TYR A 124 -12.01 10.77 -24.30
CA TYR A 124 -13.41 10.50 -24.67
C TYR A 124 -13.64 10.30 -26.17
N SER A 125 -12.65 10.60 -27.02
CA SER A 125 -12.78 10.58 -28.49
C SER A 125 -12.15 9.37 -29.16
N HIS A 126 -11.25 8.66 -28.46
CA HIS A 126 -10.59 7.47 -28.99
C HIS A 126 -11.09 6.20 -28.32
N TYR A 127 -10.73 5.05 -28.89
CA TYR A 127 -11.16 3.76 -28.40
C TYR A 127 -9.97 2.82 -28.18
N GLY A 128 -9.56 2.68 -26.92
CA GLY A 128 -8.41 1.92 -26.45
C GLY A 128 -7.06 2.57 -26.78
N ILE A 129 -6.84 2.98 -28.03
CA ILE A 129 -5.61 3.59 -28.53
C ILE A 129 -5.92 4.89 -29.26
N ASP A 130 -5.12 5.92 -29.02
CA ASP A 130 -5.20 7.18 -29.74
C ASP A 130 -4.29 7.19 -30.98
N ILE A 131 -4.83 6.83 -32.14
CA ILE A 131 -4.09 6.82 -33.41
C ILE A 131 -3.60 8.22 -33.78
N VAL A 132 -4.45 9.25 -33.64
CA VAL A 132 -4.09 10.64 -33.97
C VAL A 132 -3.03 11.15 -32.99
N GLY A 133 -3.16 10.82 -31.71
CA GLY A 133 -2.16 11.12 -30.67
C GLY A 133 -0.81 10.45 -30.95
N ILE A 134 -0.81 9.19 -31.40
CA ILE A 134 0.41 8.48 -31.82
C ILE A 134 1.07 9.19 -32.99
N THR A 135 0.33 9.48 -34.07
CA THR A 135 0.89 10.16 -35.25
C THR A 135 1.47 11.52 -34.88
N ARG A 136 0.75 12.29 -34.05
CA ARG A 136 1.19 13.60 -33.56
C ARG A 136 2.48 13.50 -32.74
N ALA A 137 2.54 12.56 -31.79
CA ALA A 137 3.71 12.34 -30.95
C ALA A 137 4.92 11.88 -31.79
N MET A 138 4.70 11.05 -32.81
CA MET A 138 5.76 10.60 -33.73
C MET A 138 6.37 11.78 -34.48
N VAL A 139 5.54 12.64 -35.10
CA VAL A 139 6.03 13.84 -35.81
C VAL A 139 6.83 14.75 -34.87
N LYS A 140 6.32 15.01 -33.66
CA LYS A 140 7.03 15.83 -32.66
C LYS A 140 8.35 15.22 -32.21
N ASN A 141 8.40 13.91 -32.00
CA ASN A 141 9.63 13.22 -31.58
C ASN A 141 10.69 13.21 -32.69
N ILE A 142 10.29 13.07 -33.96
CA ILE A 142 11.18 13.18 -35.11
C ILE A 142 11.75 14.61 -35.20
N GLN A 143 10.90 15.63 -35.09
CA GLN A 143 11.32 17.04 -35.10
C GLN A 143 12.29 17.37 -33.96
N ALA A 144 12.09 16.77 -32.79
CA ALA A 144 12.92 17.03 -31.61
C ALA A 144 14.18 16.15 -31.51
N GLY A 145 14.34 15.14 -32.39
CA GLY A 145 15.44 14.17 -32.33
C GLY A 145 15.48 13.29 -31.07
N ARG A 146 14.45 13.36 -30.21
CA ARG A 146 14.34 12.60 -28.95
C ARG A 146 12.87 12.39 -28.59
N VAL A 147 12.61 11.45 -27.70
CA VAL A 147 11.25 11.24 -27.17
C VAL A 147 10.89 12.38 -26.22
N VAL A 148 10.02 13.28 -26.68
CA VAL A 148 9.51 14.44 -25.91
C VAL A 148 8.07 14.21 -25.46
N GLN A 149 7.25 13.56 -26.30
CA GLN A 149 5.84 13.32 -26.03
C GLN A 149 5.54 11.81 -26.03
N GLY A 150 4.79 11.38 -25.01
CA GLY A 150 4.27 10.02 -24.90
C GLY A 150 3.02 9.84 -25.75
N ALA A 151 2.80 8.61 -26.22
CA ALA A 151 1.67 8.25 -27.07
C ALA A 151 0.70 7.24 -26.43
N SER A 152 0.85 6.96 -25.12
CA SER A 152 0.02 5.95 -24.44
C SER A 152 -1.24 6.58 -23.85
N THR A 153 -2.38 5.92 -24.03
CA THR A 153 -3.69 6.35 -23.52
C THR A 153 -3.86 6.01 -22.04
N LEU A 154 -4.83 6.64 -21.36
CA LEU A 154 -5.17 6.31 -19.97
C LEU A 154 -5.52 4.83 -19.79
N THR A 155 -6.27 4.26 -20.74
CA THR A 155 -6.64 2.84 -20.74
C THR A 155 -5.42 1.93 -20.86
N GLN A 156 -4.46 2.27 -21.72
CA GLN A 156 -3.19 1.53 -21.79
C GLN A 156 -2.37 1.66 -20.51
N GLN A 157 -2.36 2.84 -19.88
CA GLN A 157 -1.69 3.02 -18.60
C GLN A 157 -2.32 2.19 -17.48
N LEU A 158 -3.66 2.17 -17.39
CA LEU A 158 -4.41 1.31 -16.46
C LEU A 158 -4.06 -0.15 -16.69
N VAL A 159 -4.09 -0.63 -17.94
CA VAL A 159 -3.75 -2.02 -18.26
C VAL A 159 -2.34 -2.39 -17.81
N LYS A 160 -1.38 -1.52 -18.12
CA LYS A 160 0.03 -1.68 -17.75
C LYS A 160 0.21 -1.80 -16.22
N ASN A 161 -0.55 -1.05 -15.45
CA ASN A 161 -0.40 -1.00 -13.99
C ASN A 161 -1.21 -2.10 -13.27
N ALA A 162 -2.41 -2.41 -13.73
CA ALA A 162 -3.32 -3.33 -13.05
C ALA A 162 -3.14 -4.81 -13.43
N PHE A 163 -2.67 -5.12 -14.65
CA PHE A 163 -2.75 -6.49 -15.18
C PHE A 163 -1.44 -7.06 -15.73
N LEU A 164 -0.40 -6.24 -15.92
CA LEU A 164 0.83 -6.67 -16.59
C LEU A 164 2.06 -6.49 -15.71
N THR A 165 3.07 -7.32 -15.94
CA THR A 165 4.37 -7.19 -15.29
C THR A 165 5.21 -6.07 -15.93
N SER A 166 6.21 -5.58 -15.20
CA SER A 166 6.99 -4.38 -15.52
C SER A 166 7.96 -4.50 -16.73
N GLU A 167 8.01 -5.63 -17.44
CA GLU A 167 8.96 -5.86 -18.54
C GLU A 167 8.69 -5.00 -19.78
N LYS A 168 9.65 -4.16 -20.19
CA LYS A 168 9.50 -3.30 -21.37
C LYS A 168 9.84 -4.03 -22.67
N THR A 169 8.92 -4.85 -23.17
CA THR A 169 9.05 -5.51 -24.49
C THR A 169 8.03 -4.98 -25.49
N PHE A 170 8.39 -4.98 -26.79
CA PHE A 170 7.43 -4.66 -27.86
C PHE A 170 6.21 -5.60 -27.85
N LYS A 171 6.43 -6.86 -27.44
CA LYS A 171 5.38 -7.86 -27.22
C LYS A 171 4.38 -7.40 -26.15
N ARG A 172 4.87 -6.92 -24.99
CA ARG A 172 4.00 -6.36 -23.95
C ARG A 172 3.20 -5.17 -24.45
N LYS A 173 3.79 -4.28 -25.26
CA LYS A 173 3.06 -3.11 -25.77
C LYS A 173 1.90 -3.47 -26.70
N ALA A 174 2.03 -4.55 -27.48
CA ALA A 174 0.92 -5.11 -28.24
C ALA A 174 -0.17 -5.69 -27.33
N ILE A 175 0.21 -6.40 -26.26
CA ILE A 175 -0.74 -6.92 -25.26
C ILE A 175 -1.48 -5.77 -24.56
N GLU A 176 -0.78 -4.71 -24.16
CA GLU A 176 -1.36 -3.48 -23.57
C GLU A 176 -2.46 -2.91 -24.48
N ALA A 177 -2.17 -2.80 -25.78
CA ALA A 177 -3.09 -2.29 -26.80
C ALA A 177 -4.35 -3.16 -26.94
N MET A 178 -4.20 -4.49 -27.02
CA MET A 178 -5.32 -5.41 -27.15
C MET A 178 -6.18 -5.45 -25.89
N MET A 179 -5.56 -5.46 -24.72
CA MET A 179 -6.27 -5.42 -23.44
C MET A 179 -6.96 -4.08 -23.23
N ALA A 180 -6.37 -2.96 -23.67
CA ALA A 180 -7.04 -1.66 -23.62
C ALA A 180 -8.33 -1.68 -24.43
N PHE A 181 -8.29 -2.23 -25.66
CA PHE A 181 -9.49 -2.40 -26.48
C PHE A 181 -10.54 -3.30 -25.82
N GLN A 182 -10.12 -4.41 -25.19
CA GLN A 182 -11.04 -5.28 -24.44
C GLN A 182 -11.66 -4.58 -23.23
N LEU A 183 -10.88 -3.76 -22.52
CA LEU A 183 -11.35 -3.02 -21.36
C LEU A 183 -12.40 -1.98 -21.77
N GLU A 184 -12.19 -1.24 -22.86
CA GLU A 184 -13.18 -0.25 -23.35
C GLU A 184 -14.43 -0.87 -23.96
N ARG A 185 -14.37 -2.15 -24.39
CA ARG A 185 -15.57 -2.90 -24.79
C ARG A 185 -16.46 -3.25 -23.61
N LYS A 186 -15.88 -3.36 -22.43
CA LYS A 186 -16.55 -3.85 -21.23
C LYS A 186 -16.96 -2.71 -20.29
N TYR A 187 -16.11 -1.71 -20.16
CA TYR A 187 -16.29 -0.60 -19.23
C TYR A 187 -16.43 0.72 -19.99
N SER A 188 -17.32 1.58 -19.51
CA SER A 188 -17.45 2.95 -19.96
C SER A 188 -16.19 3.77 -19.66
N LYS A 189 -16.02 4.90 -20.35
CA LYS A 189 -14.90 5.83 -20.11
C LYS A 189 -14.86 6.32 -18.65
N GLU A 190 -16.01 6.54 -18.03
CA GLU A 190 -16.11 6.93 -16.62
C GLU A 190 -15.63 5.83 -15.68
N GLU A 191 -16.00 4.57 -15.95
CA GLU A 191 -15.52 3.43 -15.17
C GLU A 191 -14.01 3.22 -15.33
N ILE A 192 -13.49 3.35 -16.55
CA ILE A 192 -12.04 3.28 -16.81
C ILE A 192 -11.28 4.36 -16.06
N LEU A 193 -11.78 5.60 -16.08
CA LEU A 193 -11.15 6.70 -15.36
C LEU A 193 -11.20 6.47 -13.84
N THR A 194 -12.31 5.93 -13.35
CA THR A 194 -12.47 5.55 -11.93
C THR A 194 -11.50 4.45 -11.54
N LEU A 195 -11.35 3.40 -12.36
CA LEU A 195 -10.37 2.33 -12.14
C LEU A 195 -8.94 2.88 -12.17
N TYR A 196 -8.61 3.73 -13.15
CA TYR A 196 -7.30 4.38 -13.24
C TYR A 196 -6.98 5.18 -11.98
N LEU A 197 -7.91 6.00 -11.49
CA LEU A 197 -7.72 6.82 -10.30
C LEU A 197 -7.65 6.01 -9.01
N ASN A 198 -8.17 4.78 -8.97
CA ASN A 198 -8.00 3.87 -7.84
C ASN A 198 -6.69 3.06 -7.91
N GLU A 199 -6.12 2.93 -9.11
CA GLU A 199 -4.95 2.09 -9.35
C GLU A 199 -3.63 2.86 -9.33
N ILE A 200 -3.61 4.07 -9.90
CA ILE A 200 -2.38 4.76 -10.23
C ILE A 200 -1.54 5.10 -8.98
N TYR A 201 -0.22 4.95 -9.12
CA TYR A 201 0.74 5.28 -8.07
C TYR A 201 1.05 6.78 -8.04
N PHE A 202 0.75 7.42 -6.92
CA PHE A 202 1.00 8.85 -6.65
C PHE A 202 2.27 9.10 -5.81
N GLY A 203 3.15 8.12 -5.63
CA GLY A 203 4.38 8.30 -4.84
C GLY A 203 4.19 8.08 -3.34
N HIS A 204 5.29 7.87 -2.60
CA HIS A 204 5.31 7.62 -1.15
C HIS A 204 4.37 6.50 -0.68
N GLY A 205 4.28 5.43 -1.47
CA GLY A 205 3.37 4.31 -1.20
C GLY A 205 1.89 4.62 -1.48
N ALA A 206 1.51 5.83 -1.90
CA ALA A 206 0.12 6.19 -2.19
C ALA A 206 -0.37 5.56 -3.50
N TYR A 207 -1.17 4.49 -3.41
CA TYR A 207 -1.85 3.89 -4.56
C TYR A 207 -3.31 4.32 -4.57
N GLY A 208 -3.72 4.96 -5.66
CA GLY A 208 -5.05 5.53 -5.82
C GLY A 208 -5.25 6.90 -5.15
N LEU A 209 -6.27 7.62 -5.63
CA LEU A 209 -6.59 9.00 -5.26
C LEU A 209 -6.93 9.13 -3.76
N ALA A 210 -7.64 8.15 -3.20
CA ALA A 210 -8.00 8.16 -1.78
C ALA A 210 -6.78 8.18 -0.87
N ALA A 211 -5.77 7.36 -1.18
CA ALA A 211 -4.52 7.34 -0.43
C ALA A 211 -3.72 8.63 -0.65
N ALA A 212 -3.68 9.14 -1.88
CA ALA A 212 -2.97 10.37 -2.22
C ALA A 212 -3.55 11.60 -1.48
N ALA A 213 -4.87 11.78 -1.48
CA ALA A 213 -5.55 12.88 -0.79
C ALA A 213 -5.25 12.87 0.72
N GLU A 214 -5.27 11.69 1.34
CA GLU A 214 -4.96 11.50 2.76
C GLU A 214 -3.48 11.77 3.07
N ILE A 215 -2.56 11.22 2.27
CA ILE A 215 -1.11 11.32 2.50
C ILE A 215 -0.62 12.76 2.30
N TYR A 216 -1.05 13.41 1.21
CA TYR A 216 -0.55 14.74 0.85
C TYR A 216 -1.30 15.86 1.57
N PHE A 217 -2.60 15.72 1.84
CA PHE A 217 -3.44 16.80 2.38
C PHE A 217 -4.21 16.43 3.64
N GLY A 218 -4.35 15.15 3.98
CA GLY A 218 -5.19 14.71 5.11
C GLY A 218 -6.68 15.00 4.88
N LYS A 219 -7.12 14.94 3.63
CA LYS A 219 -8.47 15.29 3.20
C LYS A 219 -9.17 14.08 2.58
N ASP A 220 -10.50 14.08 2.68
CA ASP A 220 -11.31 13.25 1.79
C ASP A 220 -11.15 13.75 0.33
N PRO A 221 -11.09 12.85 -0.68
CA PRO A 221 -10.95 13.25 -2.08
C PRO A 221 -11.94 14.32 -2.52
N MET A 222 -13.20 14.29 -2.06
CA MET A 222 -14.22 15.27 -2.44
C MET A 222 -13.96 16.68 -1.90
N ALA A 223 -13.06 16.83 -0.92
CA ALA A 223 -12.66 18.12 -0.37
C ALA A 223 -11.43 18.73 -1.06
N LEU A 224 -10.89 18.09 -2.11
CA LEU A 224 -9.75 18.60 -2.86
C LEU A 224 -10.13 19.82 -3.70
N THR A 225 -9.29 20.85 -3.67
CA THR A 225 -9.43 22.03 -4.53
C THR A 225 -8.99 21.75 -5.96
N VAL A 226 -9.26 22.68 -6.90
CA VAL A 226 -8.77 22.60 -8.28
C VAL A 226 -7.24 22.55 -8.32
N SER A 227 -6.57 23.35 -7.49
CA SER A 227 -5.11 23.40 -7.41
C SER A 227 -4.53 22.09 -6.86
N GLU A 228 -5.16 21.52 -5.83
CA GLU A 228 -4.79 20.22 -5.27
C GLU A 228 -5.01 19.07 -6.27
N CYS A 229 -6.11 19.08 -7.02
CA CYS A 229 -6.37 18.12 -8.09
C CYS A 229 -5.28 18.21 -9.19
N ALA A 230 -4.95 19.42 -9.63
CA ALA A 230 -3.91 19.64 -10.63
C ALA A 230 -2.52 19.22 -10.14
N MET A 231 -2.24 19.45 -8.85
CA MET A 231 -1.01 19.01 -8.18
C MET A 231 -0.88 17.49 -8.19
N LEU A 232 -1.95 16.76 -7.83
CA LEU A 232 -1.96 15.29 -7.82
C LEU A 232 -1.92 14.70 -9.23
N ALA A 233 -2.68 15.25 -10.17
CA ALA A 233 -2.71 14.78 -11.57
C ALA A 233 -1.34 14.91 -12.26
N GLY A 234 -0.47 15.81 -11.79
CA GLY A 234 0.89 15.97 -12.29
C GLY A 234 1.85 14.84 -11.91
N ILE A 235 1.56 14.09 -10.85
CA ILE A 235 2.47 13.15 -10.20
C ILE A 235 2.70 11.85 -11.00
N PRO A 236 1.68 11.15 -11.52
CA PRO A 236 1.81 9.82 -12.13
C PRO A 236 2.89 9.69 -13.21
N LYS A 237 3.14 10.76 -13.99
CA LYS A 237 4.18 10.77 -15.03
C LYS A 237 5.57 10.43 -14.48
N SER A 238 5.91 10.92 -13.29
CA SER A 238 7.15 10.61 -12.60
C SER A 238 6.98 10.90 -11.10
N PRO A 239 6.49 9.93 -10.31
CA PRO A 239 6.09 10.18 -8.93
C PRO A 239 7.21 10.71 -8.04
N VAL A 240 8.45 10.27 -8.30
CA VAL A 240 9.64 10.76 -7.59
C VAL A 240 9.95 12.20 -7.98
N ALA A 241 10.03 12.51 -9.28
CA ALA A 241 10.46 13.83 -9.77
C ALA A 241 9.42 14.93 -9.50
N PHE A 242 8.14 14.58 -9.46
CA PHE A 242 7.02 15.49 -9.20
C PHE A 242 6.43 15.33 -7.80
N SER A 243 7.15 14.70 -6.87
CA SER A 243 6.76 14.62 -5.48
C SER A 243 6.66 16.03 -4.87
N PRO A 244 5.49 16.48 -4.39
CA PRO A 244 5.35 17.80 -3.76
C PRO A 244 6.09 17.90 -2.41
N ILE A 245 6.50 16.76 -1.83
CA ILE A 245 7.24 16.70 -0.56
C ILE A 245 8.75 16.77 -0.79
N LYS A 246 9.26 16.03 -1.78
CA LYS A 246 10.70 15.96 -2.06
C LYS A 246 11.17 16.98 -3.09
N ASN A 247 10.31 17.29 -4.07
CA ASN A 247 10.61 18.14 -5.22
C ASN A 247 9.49 19.18 -5.47
N PRO A 248 9.18 20.04 -4.48
CA PRO A 248 8.03 20.96 -4.55
C PRO A 248 8.07 21.89 -5.78
N LYS A 249 9.25 22.44 -6.11
CA LYS A 249 9.41 23.32 -7.28
C LYS A 249 9.04 22.64 -8.61
N ASN A 250 9.44 21.38 -8.80
CA ASN A 250 9.11 20.61 -10.01
C ASN A 250 7.61 20.31 -10.05
N ASN A 251 7.02 20.00 -8.89
CA ASN A 251 5.59 19.79 -8.78
C ASN A 251 4.81 21.07 -9.12
N ASP A 252 5.21 22.24 -8.62
CA ASP A 252 4.54 23.51 -8.90
C ASP A 252 4.56 23.87 -10.39
N ILE A 253 5.68 23.64 -11.07
CA ILE A 253 5.78 23.79 -12.53
C ILE A 253 4.81 22.83 -13.24
N ARG A 254 4.78 21.56 -12.80
CA ARG A 254 3.89 20.54 -13.37
C ARG A 254 2.42 20.85 -13.11
N ARG A 255 2.06 21.32 -11.90
CA ARG A 255 0.73 21.79 -11.51
C ARG A 255 0.28 22.94 -12.41
N SER A 256 1.14 23.92 -12.62
CA SER A 256 0.86 25.07 -13.48
C SER A 256 0.56 24.64 -14.92
N LEU A 257 1.29 23.65 -15.44
CA LEU A 257 1.01 23.06 -16.76
C LEU A 257 -0.33 22.32 -16.79
N VAL A 258 -0.69 21.57 -15.74
CA VAL A 258 -1.99 20.88 -15.66
C VAL A 258 -3.13 21.91 -15.66
N LEU A 259 -3.04 22.95 -14.83
CA LEU A 259 -4.04 24.03 -14.78
C LEU A 259 -4.19 24.73 -16.14
N ALA A 260 -3.08 25.02 -16.82
CA ALA A 260 -3.10 25.64 -18.15
C ALA A 260 -3.81 24.74 -19.17
N LYS A 261 -3.59 23.43 -19.12
CA LYS A 261 -4.28 22.46 -19.98
C LYS A 261 -5.77 22.34 -19.66
N MET A 262 -6.14 22.40 -18.38
CA MET A 262 -7.55 22.35 -17.97
C MET A 262 -8.35 23.55 -18.49
N VAL A 263 -7.79 24.75 -18.45
CA VAL A 263 -8.47 25.95 -18.99
C VAL A 263 -8.45 25.98 -20.52
N GLU A 264 -7.36 25.57 -21.17
CA GLU A 264 -7.25 25.47 -22.64
C GLU A 264 -8.32 24.53 -23.23
N LEU A 265 -8.61 23.42 -22.54
CA LEU A 265 -9.61 22.43 -22.95
C LEU A 265 -11.03 22.76 -22.47
N GLY A 266 -11.22 23.89 -21.76
CA GLY A 266 -12.53 24.33 -21.28
C GLY A 266 -13.09 23.53 -20.09
N PHE A 267 -12.25 22.78 -19.37
CA PHE A 267 -12.69 22.01 -18.20
C PHE A 267 -12.90 22.87 -16.94
N ILE A 268 -12.27 24.04 -16.88
CA ILE A 268 -12.44 25.01 -15.79
C ILE A 268 -12.60 26.41 -16.39
N SER A 269 -13.25 27.30 -15.65
CA SER A 269 -13.40 28.70 -16.09
C SER A 269 -12.07 29.47 -15.97
N PRO A 270 -11.87 30.56 -16.72
CA PRO A 270 -10.72 31.45 -16.52
C PRO A 270 -10.62 31.99 -15.09
N ALA A 271 -11.75 32.20 -14.41
CA ALA A 271 -11.77 32.64 -13.02
C ALA A 271 -11.25 31.55 -12.06
N ASP A 272 -11.68 30.30 -12.25
CA ASP A 272 -11.19 29.16 -11.45
C ASP A 272 -9.68 28.92 -11.70
N TYR A 273 -9.22 29.11 -12.94
CA TYR A 273 -7.80 29.02 -13.28
C TYR A 273 -6.95 30.04 -12.50
N GLU A 274 -7.34 31.32 -12.47
CA GLU A 274 -6.60 32.34 -11.72
C GLU A 274 -6.66 32.11 -10.20
N ALA A 275 -7.80 31.66 -9.68
CA ALA A 275 -7.93 31.27 -8.27
C ALA A 275 -7.00 30.09 -7.92
N ALA A 276 -7.03 29.01 -8.71
CA ALA A 276 -6.22 27.82 -8.48
C ALA A 276 -4.71 28.06 -8.64
N LYS A 277 -4.34 28.99 -9.54
CA LYS A 277 -2.95 29.38 -9.79
C LYS A 277 -2.33 30.12 -8.58
N THR A 278 -3.11 30.97 -7.93
CA THR A 278 -2.68 31.75 -6.76
C THR A 278 -2.76 30.96 -5.45
N GLU A 279 -3.59 29.91 -5.41
CA GLU A 279 -3.67 28.99 -4.30
C GLU A 279 -2.32 28.32 -4.00
N GLN A 280 -1.98 28.23 -2.71
CA GLN A 280 -0.82 27.50 -2.19
C GLN A 280 -1.29 26.30 -1.37
N PRO A 281 -1.42 25.10 -1.99
CA PRO A 281 -1.81 23.90 -1.28
C PRO A 281 -0.87 23.58 -0.10
N LYS A 282 -1.44 23.31 1.07
CA LYS A 282 -0.69 22.93 2.26
C LYS A 282 -0.38 21.43 2.23
N VAL A 283 0.80 21.08 1.74
CA VAL A 283 1.27 19.69 1.68
C VAL A 283 1.75 19.26 3.07
N ARG A 284 1.21 18.14 3.58
CA ARG A 284 1.64 17.54 4.85
C ARG A 284 3.06 17.00 4.72
N SER A 285 3.86 17.15 5.79
CA SER A 285 5.11 16.42 5.89
C SER A 285 4.82 14.92 5.99
N LEU A 286 5.72 14.09 5.44
CA LEU A 286 5.71 12.65 5.71
C LEU A 286 6.04 12.47 7.20
N GLN A 287 5.04 12.51 8.06
CA GLN A 287 5.17 11.92 9.37
C GLN A 287 5.32 10.42 9.14
N VAL A 288 6.35 9.82 9.77
CA VAL A 288 6.43 8.36 9.91
C VAL A 288 5.07 7.93 10.42
N GLN A 289 4.41 7.03 9.68
CA GLN A 289 3.05 6.61 9.95
C GLN A 289 2.93 6.27 11.44
N GLU A 290 2.28 7.16 12.19
CA GLU A 290 2.33 7.10 13.66
C GLU A 290 1.46 5.91 14.07
N PHE A 291 2.10 4.76 14.27
CA PHE A 291 1.47 3.59 14.85
C PHE A 291 1.04 3.97 16.26
N LYS A 292 -0.26 4.19 16.45
CA LYS A 292 -0.80 4.36 17.78
C LYS A 292 -0.77 3.01 18.48
N ALA A 293 -0.28 2.98 19.73
CA ALA A 293 -0.13 1.76 20.51
C ALA A 293 0.68 0.66 19.78
N PRO A 294 1.93 0.94 19.35
CA PRO A 294 2.63 0.09 18.38
C PRO A 294 2.86 -1.34 18.87
N TYR A 295 3.14 -1.54 20.17
CA TYR A 295 3.25 -2.88 20.78
C TYR A 295 1.95 -3.68 20.75
N PHE A 296 0.81 -3.02 20.92
CA PHE A 296 -0.49 -3.67 20.82
C PHE A 296 -0.81 -4.01 19.36
N VAL A 297 -0.56 -3.08 18.44
CA VAL A 297 -0.78 -3.30 17.01
C VAL A 297 0.06 -4.46 16.49
N THR A 298 1.35 -4.57 16.88
CA THR A 298 2.17 -5.72 16.47
C THR A 298 1.70 -7.01 17.10
N TYR A 299 1.27 -7.00 18.37
CA TYR A 299 0.66 -8.16 19.01
C TYR A 299 -0.57 -8.67 18.22
N VAL A 300 -1.48 -7.77 17.84
CA VAL A 300 -2.65 -8.11 17.02
C VAL A 300 -2.24 -8.59 15.63
N ARG A 301 -1.31 -7.88 14.98
CA ARG A 301 -0.79 -8.25 13.66
C ARG A 301 -0.22 -9.66 13.66
N ASP A 302 0.60 -10.01 14.65
CA ASP A 302 1.26 -11.32 14.69
C ASP A 302 0.23 -12.45 14.86
N GLN A 303 -0.81 -12.25 15.68
CA GLN A 303 -1.95 -13.19 15.76
C GLN A 303 -2.70 -13.34 14.44
N LEU A 304 -2.91 -12.24 13.72
CA LEU A 304 -3.58 -12.27 12.42
C LEU A 304 -2.73 -12.94 11.35
N LEU A 305 -1.41 -12.75 11.38
CA LEU A 305 -0.47 -13.42 10.47
C LEU A 305 -0.48 -14.92 10.69
N GLU A 306 -0.47 -15.38 11.94
CA GLU A 306 -0.57 -16.79 12.29
C GLU A 306 -1.90 -17.40 11.81
N LYS A 307 -3.01 -16.66 11.98
CA LYS A 307 -4.35 -17.17 11.67
C LYS A 307 -4.74 -17.09 10.20
N TYR A 308 -4.36 -16.03 9.49
CA TYR A 308 -4.87 -15.70 8.15
C TYR A 308 -3.78 -15.58 7.08
N GLY A 309 -2.50 -15.57 7.46
CA GLY A 309 -1.37 -15.42 6.55
C GLY A 309 -1.14 -14.00 6.08
N ALA A 310 0.09 -13.76 5.59
CA ALA A 310 0.58 -12.42 5.23
C ALA A 310 -0.25 -11.75 4.11
N ASN A 311 -0.68 -12.51 3.10
CA ASN A 311 -1.39 -11.93 1.96
C ASN A 311 -2.72 -11.29 2.37
N LEU A 312 -3.54 -11.97 3.18
CA LEU A 312 -4.81 -11.39 3.62
C LEU A 312 -4.57 -10.20 4.57
N VAL A 313 -3.58 -10.31 5.46
CA VAL A 313 -3.29 -9.25 6.44
C VAL A 313 -2.79 -7.98 5.78
N TYR A 314 -1.90 -8.06 4.79
CA TYR A 314 -1.28 -6.87 4.19
C TYR A 314 -1.96 -6.39 2.90
N ASN A 315 -2.68 -7.26 2.18
CA ASN A 315 -3.27 -6.93 0.88
C ASN A 315 -4.79 -7.11 0.84
N GLY A 316 -5.40 -7.66 1.90
CA GLY A 316 -6.81 -8.03 1.91
C GLY A 316 -7.79 -6.91 2.26
N GLY A 317 -7.32 -5.73 2.69
CA GLY A 317 -8.19 -4.61 3.05
C GLY A 317 -9.07 -4.86 4.27
N LEU A 318 -8.57 -5.61 5.27
CA LEU A 318 -9.35 -5.95 6.45
C LEU A 318 -9.65 -4.70 7.30
N LYS A 319 -10.84 -4.66 7.90
CA LYS A 319 -11.16 -3.72 8.99
C LYS A 319 -11.14 -4.47 10.32
N ILE A 320 -10.08 -4.27 11.09
CA ILE A 320 -9.84 -4.97 12.35
C ILE A 320 -10.30 -4.08 13.50
N HIS A 321 -11.35 -4.50 14.20
CA HIS A 321 -11.81 -3.83 15.41
C HIS A 321 -11.22 -4.54 16.62
N THR A 322 -10.54 -3.80 17.49
CA THR A 322 -9.82 -4.34 18.64
C THR A 322 -10.46 -3.92 19.96
N SER A 323 -10.01 -4.54 21.06
CA SER A 323 -10.50 -4.22 22.39
C SER A 323 -9.81 -3.03 23.06
N LEU A 324 -8.70 -2.56 22.49
CA LEU A 324 -7.90 -1.46 23.03
C LEU A 324 -8.75 -0.21 23.15
N ASP A 325 -8.68 0.47 24.30
CA ASP A 325 -9.19 1.83 24.43
C ASP A 325 -8.00 2.78 24.32
N TYR A 326 -7.93 3.56 23.24
CA TYR A 326 -6.77 4.40 23.00
C TYR A 326 -6.61 5.51 24.06
N ASP A 327 -7.67 5.92 24.76
CA ASP A 327 -7.54 6.87 25.87
C ASP A 327 -6.83 6.20 27.06
N MET A 328 -7.19 4.95 27.38
CA MET A 328 -6.50 4.16 28.40
C MET A 328 -5.05 3.88 28.02
N GLN A 329 -4.78 3.63 26.73
CA GLN A 329 -3.42 3.47 26.23
C GLN A 329 -2.58 4.73 26.48
N GLN A 330 -3.13 5.91 26.18
CA GLN A 330 -2.42 7.17 26.42
C GLN A 330 -2.12 7.39 27.91
N TYR A 331 -3.06 7.06 28.80
CA TYR A 331 -2.81 7.09 30.25
C TYR A 331 -1.70 6.11 30.68
N ALA A 332 -1.69 4.89 30.13
CA ALA A 332 -0.66 3.90 30.41
C ALA A 332 0.73 4.37 29.93
N GLU A 333 0.81 4.90 28.71
CA GLU A 333 2.04 5.45 28.14
C GLU A 333 2.55 6.64 28.96
N ALA A 334 1.66 7.56 29.36
CA ALA A 334 2.01 8.71 30.20
C ALA A 334 2.47 8.30 31.60
N ALA A 335 1.82 7.30 32.22
CA ALA A 335 2.23 6.76 33.52
C ALA A 335 3.64 6.14 33.45
N MET A 336 3.92 5.36 32.40
CA MET A 336 5.24 4.79 32.18
C MET A 336 6.28 5.88 31.90
N ALA A 337 6.00 6.82 30.99
CA ALA A 337 6.93 7.91 30.65
C ALA A 337 7.26 8.83 31.83
N SER A 338 6.31 9.03 32.75
CA SER A 338 6.50 9.87 33.93
C SER A 338 7.12 9.15 35.14
N ALA A 339 7.32 7.83 35.06
CA ALA A 339 7.87 7.02 36.14
C ALA A 339 9.26 7.55 36.58
N PRO A 340 9.47 7.83 37.89
CA PRO A 340 10.73 8.40 38.39
C PRO A 340 11.97 7.63 37.95
N ILE A 341 11.88 6.30 37.92
CA ILE A 341 12.97 5.42 37.52
C ILE A 341 13.43 5.68 36.07
N PHE A 342 12.54 6.02 35.15
CA PHE A 342 12.94 6.31 33.76
C PHE A 342 13.48 7.73 33.58
N LYS A 343 13.19 8.64 34.53
CA LYS A 343 13.80 9.97 34.59
C LYS A 343 15.23 9.88 35.14
N GLU A 344 15.42 9.08 36.19
CA GLU A 344 16.75 8.84 36.79
C GLU A 344 17.68 8.09 35.82
N TYR A 345 17.12 7.15 35.06
CA TYR A 345 17.85 6.32 34.11
C TYR A 345 17.36 6.54 32.67
N PRO A 346 17.77 7.64 32.01
CA PRO A 346 17.33 7.99 30.66
C PRO A 346 17.72 6.93 29.63
N ILE A 347 16.92 6.76 28.59
CA ILE A 347 17.02 5.64 27.65
C ILE A 347 18.31 5.69 26.83
N GLU A 348 18.84 6.88 26.57
CA GLU A 348 20.06 7.11 25.81
C GLU A 348 21.30 6.57 26.55
N LYS A 349 21.28 6.59 27.88
CA LYS A 349 22.38 6.08 28.73
C LYS A 349 22.12 4.66 29.23
N PHE A 350 20.86 4.29 29.42
CA PHE A 350 20.45 3.00 29.98
C PHE A 350 19.42 2.29 29.08
N PRO A 351 19.77 1.97 27.83
CA PRO A 351 18.83 1.38 26.86
C PRO A 351 18.32 -0.01 27.30
N GLY A 352 19.08 -0.71 28.15
CA GLY A 352 18.68 -2.00 28.72
C GLY A 352 17.58 -1.91 29.77
N LEU A 353 17.48 -0.79 30.50
CA LEU A 353 16.45 -0.63 31.53
C LEU A 353 15.09 -0.35 30.87
N ASN A 354 14.12 -1.21 31.15
CA ASN A 354 12.80 -1.18 30.52
C ASN A 354 11.68 -1.46 31.53
N GLY A 355 10.44 -1.32 31.08
CA GLY A 355 9.26 -1.77 31.81
C GLY A 355 8.18 -2.26 30.85
N SER A 356 7.19 -2.93 31.40
CA SER A 356 5.99 -3.36 30.70
C SER A 356 4.75 -3.11 31.55
N LEU A 357 3.62 -2.87 30.89
CA LEU A 357 2.32 -2.68 31.53
C LEU A 357 1.23 -3.24 30.62
N VAL A 358 0.27 -3.95 31.21
CA VAL A 358 -0.94 -4.42 30.54
C VAL A 358 -2.15 -4.14 31.41
N CYS A 359 -3.20 -3.59 30.81
CA CYS A 359 -4.49 -3.37 31.47
C CYS A 359 -5.52 -4.31 30.84
N LEU A 360 -6.20 -5.08 31.68
CA LEU A 360 -7.23 -6.03 31.28
C LEU A 360 -8.58 -5.62 31.86
N ASP A 361 -9.65 -5.82 31.11
CA ASP A 361 -11.00 -5.82 31.65
C ASP A 361 -11.24 -7.16 32.38
N PRO A 362 -11.47 -7.15 33.70
CA PRO A 362 -11.57 -8.37 34.49
C PRO A 362 -12.79 -9.23 34.15
N LYS A 363 -13.80 -8.67 33.46
CA LYS A 363 -15.02 -9.41 33.12
C LYS A 363 -14.87 -10.31 31.89
N ASN A 364 -14.01 -9.93 30.95
CA ASN A 364 -13.89 -10.60 29.64
C ASN A 364 -12.44 -10.85 29.22
N GLY A 365 -11.44 -10.40 30.00
CA GLY A 365 -10.02 -10.56 29.68
C GLY A 365 -9.54 -9.66 28.53
N HIS A 366 -10.36 -8.73 28.05
CA HIS A 366 -10.00 -7.84 26.96
C HIS A 366 -8.83 -6.93 27.35
N ILE A 367 -7.83 -6.87 26.48
CA ILE A 367 -6.71 -5.93 26.63
C ILE A 367 -7.22 -4.53 26.30
N LYS A 368 -7.13 -3.62 27.28
CA LYS A 368 -7.52 -2.21 27.16
C LYS A 368 -6.33 -1.28 26.91
N ALA A 369 -5.16 -1.64 27.42
CA ALA A 369 -3.90 -0.97 27.16
C ALA A 369 -2.74 -1.99 27.21
N MET A 370 -1.71 -1.79 26.39
CA MET A 370 -0.51 -2.61 26.34
C MET A 370 0.72 -1.74 26.05
N TYR A 371 1.66 -1.74 26.97
CA TYR A 371 2.95 -1.07 26.89
C TYR A 371 4.05 -2.12 26.95
N GLY A 372 4.70 -2.38 25.81
CA GLY A 372 5.71 -3.44 25.68
C GLY A 372 7.16 -3.02 25.94
N GLY A 373 7.43 -1.71 26.07
CA GLY A 373 8.77 -1.18 26.25
C GLY A 373 8.85 0.34 26.10
N ARG A 374 10.03 0.90 26.39
CA ARG A 374 10.24 2.37 26.48
C ARG A 374 10.22 3.11 25.14
N SER A 375 10.69 2.46 24.08
CA SER A 375 10.66 2.99 22.73
C SER A 375 10.51 1.83 21.76
N PHE A 376 9.48 1.91 20.93
CA PHE A 376 9.22 0.91 19.90
C PHE A 376 10.25 0.98 18.76
N GLU A 377 10.75 2.19 18.48
CA GLU A 377 11.77 2.46 17.48
C GLU A 377 13.10 1.81 17.85
N GLN A 378 13.49 1.87 19.13
CA GLN A 378 14.71 1.23 19.62
C GLN A 378 14.54 -0.28 19.85
N SER A 379 13.36 -0.72 20.31
CA SER A 379 13.11 -2.12 20.66
C SER A 379 11.66 -2.51 20.42
N GLN A 380 11.42 -3.24 19.33
CA GLN A 380 10.12 -3.82 19.00
C GLN A 380 9.79 -5.08 19.82
N PHE A 381 10.71 -5.55 20.69
CA PHE A 381 10.49 -6.69 21.57
C PHE A 381 9.41 -6.37 22.62
N ASN A 382 8.25 -7.01 22.49
CA ASN A 382 7.09 -6.77 23.31
C ASN A 382 7.21 -7.52 24.65
N ARG A 383 7.59 -6.81 25.71
CA ARG A 383 7.80 -7.42 27.03
C ARG A 383 6.52 -7.86 27.74
N VAL A 384 5.34 -7.50 27.24
CA VAL A 384 4.07 -8.04 27.77
C VAL A 384 3.85 -9.48 27.33
N SER A 385 4.19 -9.81 26.09
CA SER A 385 3.89 -11.13 25.48
C SER A 385 5.12 -12.01 25.25
N GLN A 386 6.32 -11.43 25.13
CA GLN A 386 7.53 -12.14 24.72
C GLN A 386 8.57 -12.27 25.85
N ALA A 387 8.51 -11.43 26.88
CA ALA A 387 9.48 -11.46 27.98
C ALA A 387 9.08 -12.44 29.10
N TYR A 388 9.40 -13.71 28.92
CA TYR A 388 9.28 -14.70 30.00
C TYR A 388 10.24 -14.35 31.15
N ARG A 389 9.69 -14.20 32.36
CA ARG A 389 10.42 -13.83 33.58
C ARG A 389 9.92 -14.63 34.76
N GLN A 390 10.79 -14.83 35.76
CA GLN A 390 10.34 -15.38 37.04
C GLN A 390 9.33 -14.41 37.68
N PRO A 391 8.15 -14.88 38.12
CA PRO A 391 7.12 -14.03 38.72
C PRO A 391 7.50 -13.55 40.13
N GLY A 392 8.44 -14.23 40.79
CA GLY A 392 8.77 -13.97 42.19
C GLY A 392 7.53 -14.11 43.09
N SER A 393 7.42 -13.21 44.08
CA SER A 393 6.29 -13.24 45.03
C SER A 393 4.90 -13.06 44.41
N SER A 394 4.80 -12.59 43.15
CA SER A 394 3.51 -12.50 42.46
C SER A 394 2.87 -13.87 42.16
N PHE A 395 3.62 -14.98 42.35
CA PHE A 395 3.07 -16.33 42.26
C PHE A 395 2.35 -16.80 43.54
N LYS A 396 2.63 -16.18 44.70
CA LYS A 396 2.04 -16.58 45.98
C LYS A 396 0.51 -16.61 45.97
N PRO A 397 -0.22 -15.65 45.35
CA PRO A 397 -1.68 -15.73 45.25
C PRO A 397 -2.21 -17.09 44.75
N PHE A 398 -1.53 -17.78 43.82
CA PHE A 398 -1.94 -19.11 43.36
C PHE A 398 -1.76 -20.20 44.45
N VAL A 399 -0.70 -20.10 45.25
CA VAL A 399 -0.46 -21.00 46.40
C VAL A 399 -1.56 -20.84 47.44
N TYR A 400 -1.86 -19.60 47.82
CA TYR A 400 -2.87 -19.32 48.85
C TYR A 400 -4.28 -19.63 48.33
N ALA A 401 -4.58 -19.34 47.05
CA ALA A 401 -5.86 -19.72 46.45
C ALA A 401 -6.05 -21.25 46.40
N ALA A 402 -5.00 -22.02 46.10
CA ALA A 402 -5.03 -23.47 46.20
C ALA A 402 -5.26 -23.97 47.63
N ALA A 403 -4.70 -23.29 48.64
CA ALA A 403 -4.93 -23.61 50.04
C ALA A 403 -6.40 -23.40 50.45
N LEU A 404 -7.01 -22.30 49.99
CA LEU A 404 -8.41 -22.00 50.23
C LEU A 404 -9.33 -23.03 49.54
N GLU A 405 -9.00 -23.46 48.32
CA GLU A 405 -9.76 -24.50 47.60
C GLU A 405 -9.72 -25.85 48.34
N GLU A 406 -8.65 -26.14 49.07
CA GLU A 406 -8.49 -27.33 49.90
C GLU A 406 -9.08 -27.17 51.32
N GLY A 407 -9.85 -26.10 51.55
CA GLY A 407 -10.62 -25.89 52.78
C GLY A 407 -9.90 -25.13 53.89
N MET A 408 -8.70 -24.60 53.66
CA MET A 408 -8.07 -23.69 54.62
C MET A 408 -8.80 -22.34 54.64
N LEU A 409 -8.80 -21.67 55.78
CA LEU A 409 -9.43 -20.37 55.97
C LEU A 409 -8.39 -19.24 56.09
N PRO A 410 -8.71 -18.00 55.72
CA PRO A 410 -7.78 -16.87 55.83
C PRO A 410 -7.23 -16.63 57.26
N GLY A 411 -7.98 -17.07 58.27
CA GLY A 411 -7.63 -16.99 59.69
C GLY A 411 -6.73 -18.13 60.19
N ASP A 412 -6.54 -19.19 59.40
CA ASP A 412 -5.73 -20.33 59.81
C ASP A 412 -4.27 -19.92 60.06
N ALA A 413 -3.67 -20.51 61.09
CA ALA A 413 -2.31 -20.22 61.49
C ALA A 413 -1.29 -21.00 60.66
N VAL A 414 -0.19 -20.34 60.32
CA VAL A 414 1.03 -20.93 59.75
C VAL A 414 2.22 -20.36 60.50
N VAL A 415 3.12 -21.24 60.93
CA VAL A 415 4.29 -20.85 61.73
C VAL A 415 5.41 -20.40 60.80
N ASP A 416 5.81 -19.14 60.92
CA ASP A 416 6.98 -18.57 60.26
C ASP A 416 8.22 -18.74 61.17
N GLU A 417 9.02 -19.76 60.87
CA GLU A 417 10.21 -20.17 61.63
C GLU A 417 11.28 -20.76 60.68
N TYR A 418 12.46 -21.04 61.21
CA TYR A 418 13.52 -21.67 60.43
C TYR A 418 13.08 -23.03 59.86
N ILE A 419 13.23 -23.19 58.54
CA ILE A 419 13.03 -24.45 57.83
C ILE A 419 14.22 -24.72 56.91
N ALA A 420 14.56 -26.00 56.73
CA ALA A 420 15.58 -26.45 55.82
C ALA A 420 15.16 -27.77 55.16
N TYR A 421 15.31 -27.84 53.84
CA TYR A 421 15.02 -29.03 53.05
C TYR A 421 16.32 -29.58 52.46
N THR A 422 16.57 -30.86 52.69
CA THR A 422 17.76 -31.54 52.12
C THR A 422 17.32 -32.35 50.92
N ASN A 423 17.88 -32.05 49.75
CA ASN A 423 17.64 -32.85 48.55
C ASN A 423 18.27 -34.26 48.75
N PRO A 424 17.50 -35.35 48.68
CA PRO A 424 18.00 -36.67 49.06
C PRO A 424 19.07 -37.21 48.10
N TRP A 425 19.07 -36.76 46.84
CA TRP A 425 20.02 -37.20 45.81
C TRP A 425 21.31 -36.39 45.79
N THR A 426 21.19 -35.05 45.84
CA THR A 426 22.34 -34.14 45.73
C THR A 426 22.95 -33.78 47.08
N ARG A 427 22.28 -34.12 48.19
CA ARG A 427 22.62 -33.72 49.57
C ARG A 427 22.70 -32.20 49.80
N LYS A 428 22.28 -31.39 48.83
CA LYS A 428 22.22 -29.93 48.96
C LYS A 428 21.08 -29.54 49.91
N VAL A 429 21.39 -28.64 50.84
CA VAL A 429 20.43 -28.07 51.78
C VAL A 429 19.92 -26.74 51.24
N TRP A 430 18.60 -26.59 51.18
CA TRP A 430 17.94 -25.34 50.86
C TRP A 430 17.17 -24.83 52.09
N ALA A 431 17.57 -23.67 52.59
CA ALA A 431 16.94 -23.00 53.72
C ALA A 431 16.39 -21.63 53.27
N PRO A 432 15.09 -21.53 52.92
CA PRO A 432 14.50 -20.27 52.49
C PRO A 432 14.50 -19.24 53.63
N LYS A 433 14.60 -17.97 53.27
CA LYS A 433 14.57 -16.85 54.20
C LYS A 433 13.51 -15.84 53.80
N ASN A 434 12.91 -15.17 54.78
CA ASN A 434 12.11 -13.98 54.52
C ASN A 434 13.00 -12.83 54.04
N TYR A 435 12.41 -11.89 53.30
CA TYR A 435 13.14 -10.74 52.76
C TYR A 435 13.78 -9.88 53.86
N ASP A 436 13.12 -9.76 55.01
CA ASP A 436 13.58 -9.01 56.18
C ASP A 436 14.50 -9.81 57.11
N LEU A 437 14.81 -11.06 56.75
CA LEU A 437 15.66 -11.98 57.50
C LEU A 437 15.16 -12.30 58.93
N LYS A 438 13.87 -12.07 59.22
CA LYS A 438 13.25 -12.34 60.52
C LYS A 438 12.23 -13.47 60.44
N PHE A 439 11.94 -14.04 61.60
CA PHE A 439 10.84 -14.98 61.82
C PHE A 439 9.73 -14.29 62.59
N HIS A 440 8.48 -14.49 62.17
CA HIS A 440 7.31 -13.82 62.74
C HIS A 440 6.46 -14.73 63.64
N GLY A 441 6.91 -15.96 63.89
CA GLY A 441 6.17 -16.93 64.71
C GLY A 441 4.85 -17.32 64.05
N SER A 442 3.82 -17.56 64.85
CA SER A 442 2.49 -17.89 64.33
C SER A 442 1.83 -16.68 63.66
N VAL A 443 1.53 -16.78 62.37
CA VAL A 443 0.82 -15.76 61.58
C VAL A 443 -0.38 -16.36 60.86
N THR A 444 -1.41 -15.57 60.60
CA THR A 444 -2.55 -16.03 59.79
C THR A 444 -2.18 -16.12 58.31
N LEU A 445 -2.87 -16.96 57.53
CA LEU A 445 -2.69 -17.02 56.07
C LEU A 445 -2.88 -15.64 55.42
N MET A 446 -3.90 -14.89 55.86
CA MET A 446 -4.13 -13.52 55.39
C MET A 446 -2.92 -12.62 55.65
N LYS A 447 -2.39 -12.61 56.88
CA LYS A 447 -1.22 -11.78 57.23
C LYS A 447 0.02 -12.19 56.44
N ALA A 448 0.24 -13.49 56.27
CA ALA A 448 1.37 -14.03 55.53
C ALA A 448 1.35 -13.62 54.06
N LEU A 449 0.17 -13.63 53.41
CA LEU A 449 0.02 -13.15 52.04
C LEU A 449 0.18 -11.62 51.95
N CYS A 450 -0.49 -10.84 52.81
CA CYS A 450 -0.40 -9.38 52.81
C CYS A 450 1.02 -8.85 53.03
N ARG A 451 1.83 -9.56 53.84
CA ARG A 451 3.24 -9.21 54.09
C ARG A 451 4.22 -9.91 53.15
N SER A 452 3.71 -10.77 52.26
CA SER A 452 4.52 -11.58 51.34
C SER A 452 5.66 -12.33 52.04
N PHE A 453 5.38 -13.00 53.16
CA PHE A 453 6.39 -13.85 53.81
C PHE A 453 6.71 -15.06 52.93
N ASN A 454 7.98 -15.46 52.88
CA ASN A 454 8.46 -16.56 52.02
C ASN A 454 8.22 -17.91 52.68
N ILE A 455 8.56 -18.02 53.96
CA ILE A 455 8.54 -19.29 54.71
C ILE A 455 7.11 -19.85 54.81
N PRO A 456 6.07 -19.07 55.20
CA PRO A 456 4.69 -19.52 55.12
C PRO A 456 4.26 -20.03 53.75
N ALA A 457 4.67 -19.35 52.66
CA ALA A 457 4.33 -19.78 51.31
C ALA A 457 4.98 -21.14 50.97
N VAL A 458 6.25 -21.34 51.34
CA VAL A 458 6.94 -22.62 51.17
C VAL A 458 6.27 -23.74 51.96
N LYS A 459 5.92 -23.50 53.24
CA LYS A 459 5.20 -24.47 54.07
C LYS A 459 3.83 -24.82 53.49
N LEU A 460 3.12 -23.86 52.89
CA LEU A 460 1.85 -24.13 52.21
C LEU A 460 2.05 -25.01 50.97
N ILE A 461 3.06 -24.73 50.13
CA ILE A 461 3.36 -25.57 48.96
C ILE A 461 3.70 -26.99 49.42
N ASP A 462 4.51 -27.15 50.46
CA ASP A 462 4.89 -28.46 51.01
C ASP A 462 3.65 -29.23 51.51
N ARG A 463 2.79 -28.57 52.30
CA ARG A 463 1.54 -29.15 52.80
C ARG A 463 0.56 -29.54 51.68
N LEU A 464 0.46 -28.73 50.63
CA LEU A 464 -0.42 -28.99 49.48
C LEU A 464 0.18 -29.96 48.46
N THR A 465 1.49 -30.13 48.47
CA THR A 465 2.35 -30.63 47.38
C THR A 465 2.49 -29.66 46.20
N PRO A 466 3.70 -29.53 45.60
CA PRO A 466 3.92 -28.74 44.38
C PRO A 466 2.98 -29.10 43.22
N ALA A 467 2.65 -30.39 43.07
CA ALA A 467 1.80 -30.86 41.99
C ALA A 467 0.36 -30.30 42.06
N LYS A 468 -0.21 -30.13 43.26
CA LYS A 468 -1.54 -29.51 43.42
C LYS A 468 -1.49 -28.03 43.06
N VAL A 469 -0.49 -27.29 43.55
CA VAL A 469 -0.30 -25.87 43.24
C VAL A 469 -0.12 -25.65 41.74
N ILE A 470 0.69 -26.48 41.07
CA ILE A 470 0.90 -26.43 39.62
C ILE A 470 -0.40 -26.71 38.87
N ARG A 471 -1.19 -27.71 39.29
CA ARG A 471 -2.52 -27.96 38.69
C ARG A 471 -3.44 -26.76 38.84
N PHE A 472 -3.50 -26.15 40.02
CA PHE A 472 -4.30 -24.96 40.29
C PHE A 472 -3.88 -23.82 39.35
N ALA A 473 -2.58 -23.50 39.29
CA ALA A 473 -2.02 -22.47 38.42
C ALA A 473 -2.33 -22.70 36.93
N LYS A 474 -2.25 -23.95 36.45
CA LYS A 474 -2.62 -24.32 35.08
C LYS A 474 -4.11 -24.10 34.79
N ARG A 475 -5.01 -24.43 35.72
CA ARG A 475 -6.46 -24.13 35.57
C ARG A 475 -6.73 -22.62 35.52
N MET A 476 -5.88 -21.81 36.15
CA MET A 476 -5.94 -20.35 36.11
C MET A 476 -5.26 -19.74 34.86
N GLY A 477 -4.84 -20.57 33.89
CA GLY A 477 -4.32 -20.10 32.60
C GLY A 477 -2.80 -19.95 32.52
N ILE A 478 -2.03 -20.35 33.54
CA ILE A 478 -0.57 -20.39 33.44
C ILE A 478 -0.15 -21.59 32.57
N THR A 479 0.35 -21.31 31.37
CA THR A 479 0.80 -22.33 30.40
C THR A 479 2.29 -22.66 30.51
N ALA A 480 3.06 -21.87 31.25
CA ALA A 480 4.49 -22.10 31.44
C ALA A 480 4.77 -23.47 32.08
N GLN A 481 5.85 -24.12 31.63
CA GLN A 481 6.34 -25.32 32.28
C GLN A 481 6.85 -24.97 33.68
N MET A 482 6.41 -25.73 34.68
CA MET A 482 6.76 -25.56 36.08
C MET A 482 7.28 -26.88 36.62
N GLU A 483 8.45 -26.83 37.25
CA GLU A 483 9.01 -27.98 37.95
C GLU A 483 8.32 -28.15 39.31
N PRO A 484 8.00 -29.39 39.75
CA PRO A 484 7.29 -29.65 41.00
C PRO A 484 8.25 -29.53 42.20
N ASN A 485 8.67 -28.32 42.51
CA ASN A 485 9.54 -27.99 43.63
C ASN A 485 8.89 -26.98 44.58
N LEU A 486 9.59 -26.66 45.67
CA LEU A 486 9.10 -25.76 46.73
C LEU A 486 9.54 -24.30 46.55
N SER A 487 10.31 -23.98 45.50
CA SER A 487 11.10 -22.74 45.38
C SER A 487 10.65 -21.84 44.24
#